data_AF-A0A9P9R1X1-F1
#
_entry.id   AF-A0A9P9R1X1-F1
#
_cell.length_a   1.000
_cell.length_b   1.000
_cell.length_c   1.000
_cell.angle_alpha   90.00
_cell.angle_beta   90.00
_cell.angle_gamma   90.00
#
_symmetry.space_group_name_H-M   'P 1'
#
loop_
_entity.id
_entity.type
_entity.pdbx_description
1 polymer ?
#
loop_
_entity_poly.entity_id
_entity_poly.type
_entity_poly.pdbx_seq_one_letter_code
_entity_poly.pdbx_strand_id
1 'polypeptide(L)'
;MDYGFFQPFQLQADPKQQDQWTTFVEWEKLVEARVVGPLDTCDDVGSTEAKAMRLREFHEAAFAVRVRSSTAATGTTTTTTARKTSTTNARGKRPAARRGQTPPTHTPKSLQSAQIHLDNITRRNKLVDEYLHNTKKYRSVKAEADHQQRRVEWVIFEINKIEAEQKAAGKGSGSGGTGRRKRKRTSSMHGSENSGGRMRRGRR
;
A
#
# COMPACT_ATOMS: atom_id res chain seq x y z
N MET A 1 -17.50 -33.41 -28.28
CA MET A 1 -17.69 -32.11 -27.59
C MET A 1 -16.33 -31.46 -27.60
N ASP A 2 -15.95 -30.90 -28.74
CA ASP A 2 -14.65 -30.27 -28.93
C ASP A 2 -14.79 -28.80 -28.54
N TYR A 3 -14.24 -28.44 -27.38
CA TYR A 3 -14.18 -27.05 -26.95
C TYR A 3 -13.10 -26.32 -27.78
N GLY A 4 -13.54 -25.77 -28.91
CA GLY A 4 -12.74 -24.95 -29.83
C GLY A 4 -12.40 -23.57 -29.25
N PHE A 5 -11.53 -23.54 -28.24
CA PHE A 5 -10.97 -22.29 -27.68
C PHE A 5 -9.46 -22.20 -27.96
N PHE A 6 -9.06 -22.37 -29.23
CA PHE A 6 -7.72 -22.03 -29.71
C PHE A 6 -7.81 -20.80 -30.61
N GLN A 7 -8.20 -19.66 -30.04
CA GLN A 7 -7.84 -18.39 -30.68
C GLN A 7 -6.37 -18.14 -30.29
N PRO A 8 -5.42 -18.20 -31.23
CA PRO A 8 -4.03 -17.87 -30.92
C PRO A 8 -4.01 -16.45 -30.37
N PHE A 9 -3.39 -16.27 -29.20
CA PHE A 9 -3.27 -14.97 -28.56
C PHE A 9 -2.71 -13.98 -29.58
N GLN A 10 -3.53 -13.04 -30.05
CA GLN A 10 -3.02 -11.96 -30.87
C GLN A 10 -2.43 -10.95 -29.91
N LEU A 11 -1.10 -10.82 -29.94
CA LEU A 11 -0.38 -9.78 -29.20
C LEU A 11 -1.00 -8.43 -29.61
N GLN A 12 -1.77 -7.81 -28.71
CA GLN A 12 -2.42 -6.53 -29.02
C GLN A 12 -1.36 -5.47 -29.26
N ALA A 13 -1.61 -4.60 -30.25
CA ALA A 13 -0.69 -3.51 -30.60
C ALA A 13 -0.47 -2.51 -29.45
N ASP A 14 -1.38 -2.46 -28.48
CA ASP A 14 -1.23 -1.65 -27.27
C ASP A 14 -0.71 -2.52 -26.10
N PRO A 15 0.59 -2.41 -25.75
CA PRO A 15 1.17 -3.14 -24.62
C PRO A 15 0.49 -2.80 -23.29
N LYS A 16 -0.18 -1.65 -23.16
CA LYS A 16 -0.93 -1.30 -21.94
C LYS A 16 -2.16 -2.19 -21.74
N GLN A 17 -2.84 -2.59 -22.81
CA GLN A 17 -3.98 -3.49 -22.69
C GLN A 17 -3.51 -4.89 -22.29
N GLN A 18 -2.43 -5.38 -22.88
CA GLN A 18 -1.86 -6.68 -22.55
C GLN A 18 -1.43 -6.80 -21.07
N ASP A 19 -0.84 -5.75 -20.50
CA ASP A 19 -0.45 -5.70 -19.09
C ASP A 19 -1.64 -5.66 -18.12
N GLN A 20 -2.79 -5.11 -18.56
CA GLN A 20 -4.02 -5.14 -17.76
C GLN A 20 -4.62 -6.55 -17.70
N TRP A 21 -4.62 -7.28 -18.82
CA TRP A 21 -5.09 -8.66 -18.86
C TRP A 21 -4.23 -9.60 -18.01
N THR A 22 -2.91 -9.47 -18.04
CA THR A 22 -2.03 -10.30 -17.21
C THR A 22 -2.22 -10.02 -15.72
N THR A 23 -2.39 -8.74 -15.34
CA THR A 23 -2.72 -8.36 -13.96
C THR A 23 -4.08 -8.93 -13.52
N PHE A 24 -5.08 -8.92 -14.40
CA PHE A 24 -6.40 -9.46 -14.12
C PHE A 24 -6.37 -10.99 -13.94
N VAL A 25 -5.66 -11.73 -14.79
CA VAL A 25 -5.52 -13.18 -14.67
C VAL A 25 -4.80 -13.57 -13.37
N GLU A 26 -3.77 -12.83 -12.98
CA GLU A 26 -3.08 -13.07 -11.70
C GLU A 26 -3.98 -12.73 -10.49
N TRP A 27 -4.84 -11.73 -10.61
CA TRP A 27 -5.85 -11.40 -9.59
C TRP A 27 -6.93 -12.48 -9.47
N GLU A 28 -7.43 -13.00 -10.59
CA GLU A 28 -8.44 -14.06 -10.62
C GLU A 28 -7.96 -15.32 -9.89
N LYS A 29 -6.68 -15.69 -10.04
CA LYS A 29 -6.06 -16.79 -9.27
C LYS A 29 -6.16 -16.60 -7.76
N LEU A 30 -6.01 -15.36 -7.27
CA LEU A 30 -6.13 -15.04 -5.84
C LEU A 30 -7.59 -15.13 -5.35
N VAL A 31 -8.53 -14.67 -6.17
CA VAL A 31 -9.96 -14.72 -5.88
C VAL A 31 -10.46 -16.17 -5.86
N GLU A 32 -10.08 -16.98 -6.84
CA GLU A 32 -10.42 -18.40 -6.92
C GLU A 32 -9.87 -19.18 -5.72
N ALA A 33 -8.64 -18.87 -5.30
CA ALA A 33 -8.03 -19.42 -4.11
C ALA A 33 -8.60 -18.86 -2.79
N ARG A 34 -9.61 -17.98 -2.84
CA ARG A 34 -10.24 -17.29 -1.69
C ARG A 34 -9.23 -16.58 -0.80
N VAL A 35 -8.13 -16.13 -1.39
CA VAL A 35 -7.06 -15.39 -0.69
C VAL A 35 -7.47 -13.94 -0.48
N VAL A 36 -8.22 -13.42 -1.43
CA VAL A 36 -8.64 -12.02 -1.54
C VAL A 36 -10.14 -11.99 -1.85
N GLY A 37 -10.85 -11.10 -1.18
CA GLY A 37 -12.27 -10.87 -1.42
C GLY A 37 -12.49 -10.12 -2.74
N PRO A 38 -13.65 -10.26 -3.40
CA PRO A 38 -13.95 -9.54 -4.65
C PRO A 38 -13.94 -8.01 -4.53
N LEU A 39 -14.04 -7.49 -3.29
CA LEU A 39 -14.04 -6.06 -2.99
C LEU A 39 -12.67 -5.51 -2.58
N ASP A 40 -11.70 -6.38 -2.31
CA ASP A 40 -10.36 -5.93 -1.94
C ASP A 40 -9.68 -5.32 -3.17
N THR A 41 -8.81 -4.33 -2.94
CA THR A 41 -8.01 -3.74 -4.02
C THR A 41 -6.59 -4.29 -4.04
N CYS A 42 -5.93 -4.20 -5.19
CA CYS A 42 -4.50 -4.53 -5.32
C CYS A 42 -3.62 -3.71 -4.36
N ASP A 43 -4.04 -2.49 -4.03
CA ASP A 43 -3.36 -1.62 -3.08
C ASP A 43 -3.53 -2.11 -1.64
N ASP A 44 -4.72 -2.62 -1.29
CA ASP A 44 -4.97 -3.22 0.03
C ASP A 44 -4.09 -4.46 0.25
N VAL A 45 -4.02 -5.36 -0.74
CA VAL A 45 -3.22 -6.59 -0.64
C VAL A 45 -1.72 -6.31 -0.49
N GLY A 46 -1.24 -5.23 -1.14
CA GLY A 46 0.15 -4.78 -1.12
C GLY A 46 0.52 -3.88 0.05
N SER A 47 -0.46 -3.42 0.83
CA SER A 47 -0.22 -2.50 1.95
C SER A 47 0.73 -3.10 2.99
N THR A 48 1.57 -2.24 3.56
CA THR A 48 2.48 -2.58 4.66
C THR A 48 1.70 -3.14 5.87
N GLU A 49 0.50 -2.60 6.11
CA GLU A 49 -0.39 -3.07 7.18
C GLU A 49 -0.93 -4.47 6.89
N ALA A 50 -1.40 -4.71 5.66
CA ALA A 50 -1.85 -6.04 5.24
C ALA A 50 -0.73 -7.09 5.35
N LYS A 51 0.50 -6.72 4.99
CA LYS A 51 1.68 -7.57 5.20
C LYS A 51 1.92 -7.87 6.69
N ALA A 52 1.83 -6.87 7.55
CA ALA A 52 2.00 -7.03 8.99
C ALA A 52 0.91 -7.94 9.60
N MET A 53 -0.35 -7.80 9.14
CA MET A 53 -1.45 -8.67 9.55
C MET A 53 -1.20 -10.12 9.15
N ARG A 54 -0.83 -10.39 7.89
CA ARG A 54 -0.51 -11.74 7.40
C ARG A 54 0.62 -12.39 8.19
N LEU A 55 1.65 -11.63 8.53
CA LEU A 55 2.78 -12.12 9.32
C LEU A 55 2.36 -12.46 10.75
N ARG A 56 1.54 -11.62 11.40
CA ARG A 56 0.99 -11.89 12.73
C ARG A 56 0.15 -13.16 12.74
N GLU A 57 -0.77 -13.29 11.79
CA GLU A 57 -1.64 -14.46 11.65
C GLU A 57 -0.84 -15.75 11.44
N PHE A 58 0.20 -15.71 10.60
CA PHE A 58 1.13 -16.82 10.43
C PHE A 58 1.82 -17.22 11.75
N HIS A 59 2.34 -16.23 12.49
CA HIS A 59 2.97 -16.50 13.79
C HIS A 59 1.99 -17.08 14.81
N GLU A 60 0.76 -16.57 14.87
CA GLU A 60 -0.29 -17.09 15.75
C GLU A 60 -0.65 -18.54 15.39
N ALA A 61 -0.79 -18.86 14.11
CA ALA A 61 -1.05 -20.22 13.65
C ALA A 61 0.12 -21.17 13.95
N ALA A 62 1.36 -20.74 13.69
CA ALA A 62 2.56 -21.52 13.99
C ALA A 62 2.71 -21.77 15.50
N PHE A 63 2.40 -20.76 16.32
CA PHE A 63 2.38 -20.89 17.77
C PHE A 63 1.29 -21.87 18.23
N ALA A 64 0.09 -21.81 17.66
CA ALA A 64 -0.99 -22.74 17.99
C ALA A 64 -0.64 -24.20 17.68
N VAL A 65 0.00 -24.47 16.54
CA VAL A 65 0.53 -25.80 16.20
C VAL A 65 1.55 -26.24 17.24
N ARG A 66 2.52 -25.38 17.56
CA ARG A 66 3.56 -25.69 18.56
C ARG A 66 2.97 -26.05 19.92
N VAL A 67 2.05 -25.25 20.43
CA VAL A 67 1.39 -25.50 21.72
C VAL A 67 0.65 -26.84 21.70
N ARG A 68 -0.14 -27.11 20.66
CA ARG A 68 -0.91 -28.36 20.54
C ARG A 68 -0.01 -29.59 20.43
N SER A 69 1.09 -29.49 19.70
CA SER A 69 2.10 -30.55 19.62
C SER A 69 2.73 -30.83 20.98
N SER A 70 3.12 -29.78 21.73
CA SER A 70 3.67 -29.92 23.08
C SER A 70 2.66 -30.53 24.06
N THR A 71 1.39 -30.11 24.02
CA THR A 71 0.34 -30.70 24.87
C THR A 71 0.10 -32.18 24.56
N ALA A 72 0.13 -32.56 23.27
CA ALA A 72 0.00 -33.96 22.86
C ALA A 72 1.17 -34.83 23.34
N ALA A 73 2.39 -34.29 23.37
CA ALA A 73 3.59 -35.01 23.80
C ALA A 73 3.66 -35.21 25.33
N THR A 74 3.28 -34.20 26.12
CA THR A 74 3.52 -34.19 27.58
C THR A 74 2.27 -34.50 28.40
N GLY A 75 1.09 -34.63 27.78
CA GLY A 75 -0.18 -34.90 28.48
C GLY A 75 -0.62 -33.81 29.48
N THR A 76 0.09 -32.68 29.53
CA THR A 76 -0.12 -31.58 30.48
C THR A 76 -0.67 -30.36 29.74
N THR A 77 -1.91 -29.99 30.06
CA THR A 77 -2.52 -28.73 29.60
C THR A 77 -1.90 -27.55 30.33
N THR A 78 -0.86 -26.94 29.75
CA THR A 78 -0.41 -25.61 30.17
C THR A 78 -1.39 -24.57 29.62
N THR A 79 -2.46 -24.29 30.37
CA THR A 79 -3.35 -23.17 30.08
C THR A 79 -2.59 -21.87 30.37
N THR A 80 -1.96 -21.28 29.35
CA THR A 80 -1.38 -19.95 29.45
C THR A 80 -2.49 -18.90 29.35
N THR A 81 -3.29 -18.77 30.41
CA THR A 81 -4.20 -17.63 30.55
C THR A 81 -3.34 -16.39 30.78
N ALA A 82 -3.31 -15.49 29.81
CA ALA A 82 -2.70 -14.17 29.95
C ALA A 82 -3.30 -13.48 31.18
N ARG A 83 -2.46 -13.33 32.21
CA ARG A 83 -2.73 -12.64 33.47
C ARG A 83 -2.98 -11.15 33.16
N LYS A 84 -4.23 -10.77 32.88
CA LYS A 84 -4.67 -9.39 33.02
C LYS A 84 -4.65 -9.04 34.51
N THR A 85 -3.76 -8.14 34.87
CA THR A 85 -3.68 -7.50 36.18
C THR A 85 -4.96 -6.73 36.44
N SER A 86 -5.83 -7.26 37.30
CA SER A 86 -6.90 -6.51 37.95
C SER A 86 -6.73 -6.64 39.46
N THR A 87 -6.12 -5.61 40.04
CA THR A 87 -6.01 -5.37 41.46
C THR A 87 -7.38 -4.93 41.99
N THR A 88 -8.00 -5.70 42.89
CA THR A 88 -8.44 -5.29 44.24
C THR A 88 -9.59 -6.14 44.80
N ASN A 89 -9.30 -6.71 45.97
CA ASN A 89 -10.14 -6.94 47.14
C ASN A 89 -11.57 -7.50 46.99
N ALA A 90 -11.73 -8.80 47.26
CA ALA A 90 -12.82 -9.27 48.11
C ALA A 90 -12.47 -10.64 48.72
N ARG A 91 -12.56 -10.67 50.05
CA ARG A 91 -12.20 -11.76 50.95
C ARG A 91 -13.34 -12.78 51.00
N GLY A 92 -13.01 -14.06 50.82
CA GLY A 92 -13.81 -15.18 51.33
C GLY A 92 -14.84 -15.80 50.38
N LYS A 93 -14.45 -16.93 49.76
CA LYS A 93 -15.28 -18.14 49.63
C LYS A 93 -14.39 -19.32 49.22
N ARG A 94 -14.61 -20.45 49.89
CA ARG A 94 -13.80 -21.69 49.89
C ARG A 94 -13.61 -22.26 48.46
N PRO A 95 -12.49 -22.94 48.16
CA PRO A 95 -12.33 -23.64 46.90
C PRO A 95 -13.28 -24.85 46.89
N ALA A 96 -14.41 -24.71 46.19
CA ALA A 96 -15.23 -25.86 45.84
C ALA A 96 -14.37 -26.78 44.94
N ALA A 97 -14.21 -28.03 45.38
CA ALA A 97 -13.56 -29.07 44.61
C ALA A 97 -14.17 -29.09 43.19
N ARG A 98 -13.33 -28.77 42.18
CA ARG A 98 -13.65 -28.92 40.76
C ARG A 98 -13.75 -30.42 40.45
N ARG A 99 -14.88 -31.01 40.84
CA ARG A 99 -15.30 -32.35 40.47
C ARG A 99 -15.71 -32.30 38.99
N GLY A 100 -14.98 -33.01 38.13
CA GLY A 100 -15.39 -33.28 36.76
C GLY A 100 -14.88 -32.34 35.68
N GLN A 101 -13.68 -31.74 35.80
CA GLN A 101 -12.97 -31.41 34.55
C GLN A 101 -12.48 -32.71 33.93
N THR A 102 -13.34 -33.33 33.12
CA THR A 102 -12.89 -34.26 32.08
C THR A 102 -11.69 -33.63 31.41
N PRO A 103 -10.51 -34.30 31.38
CA PRO A 103 -9.38 -33.83 30.60
C PRO A 103 -9.90 -33.50 29.21
N PRO A 104 -9.61 -32.31 28.65
CA PRO A 104 -9.92 -32.09 27.25
C PRO A 104 -9.18 -33.19 26.51
N THR A 105 -9.94 -34.14 25.96
CA THR A 105 -9.44 -35.13 25.03
C THR A 105 -8.91 -34.32 23.85
N HIS A 106 -7.64 -33.89 23.94
CA HIS A 106 -6.91 -33.24 22.87
C HIS A 106 -6.72 -34.32 21.81
N THR A 107 -7.77 -34.52 21.03
CA THR A 107 -7.79 -35.53 20.00
C THR A 107 -6.75 -35.13 18.94
N PRO A 108 -6.06 -36.11 18.32
CA PRO A 108 -5.16 -35.87 17.19
C PRO A 108 -5.80 -34.99 16.09
N LYS A 109 -7.14 -35.00 15.99
CA LYS A 109 -7.94 -34.11 15.13
C LYS A 109 -7.68 -32.62 15.36
N SER A 110 -7.46 -32.20 16.61
CA SER A 110 -7.17 -30.81 16.96
C SER A 110 -5.80 -30.34 16.47
N LEU A 111 -4.78 -31.20 16.57
CA LEU A 111 -3.46 -30.91 16.02
C LEU A 111 -3.49 -30.89 14.49
N GLN A 112 -4.13 -31.88 13.87
CA GLN A 112 -4.32 -31.93 12.42
C GLN A 112 -5.02 -30.69 11.89
N SER A 113 -6.10 -30.24 12.55
CA SER A 113 -6.80 -29.01 12.17
C SER A 113 -5.92 -27.77 12.26
N ALA A 114 -5.07 -27.65 13.30
CA ALA A 114 -4.13 -26.54 13.40
C ALA A 114 -3.04 -26.59 12.32
N GLN A 115 -2.57 -27.78 11.96
CA GLN A 115 -1.59 -27.97 10.90
C GLN A 115 -2.17 -27.58 9.54
N ILE A 116 -3.38 -28.07 9.21
CA ILE A 116 -4.10 -27.70 7.98
C ILE A 116 -4.27 -26.18 7.90
N HIS A 117 -4.60 -25.53 9.01
CA HIS A 117 -4.73 -24.08 9.07
C HIS A 117 -3.40 -23.35 8.78
N LEU A 118 -2.28 -23.80 9.35
CA LEU A 118 -0.96 -23.24 9.09
C LEU A 118 -0.53 -23.44 7.63
N ASP A 119 -0.78 -24.62 7.06
CA ASP A 119 -0.44 -24.92 5.67
C ASP A 119 -1.26 -24.05 4.71
N ASN A 120 -2.55 -23.84 5.00
CA ASN A 120 -3.41 -22.94 4.25
C ASN A 120 -2.93 -21.48 4.29
N ILE A 121 -2.55 -20.97 5.47
CA ILE A 121 -1.97 -19.61 5.59
C ILE A 121 -0.67 -19.51 4.80
N THR A 122 0.19 -20.53 4.88
CA THR A 122 1.47 -20.55 4.18
C THR A 122 1.26 -20.50 2.66
N ARG A 123 0.35 -21.34 2.14
CA ARG A 123 -0.02 -21.33 0.72
C ARG A 123 -0.59 -19.98 0.29
N ARG A 124 -1.49 -19.41 1.08
CA ARG A 124 -2.09 -18.10 0.83
C ARG A 124 -1.03 -17.00 0.73
N ASN A 125 -0.13 -16.93 1.71
CA ASN A 125 0.93 -15.92 1.74
C ASN A 125 1.86 -16.04 0.53
N LYS A 126 2.20 -17.27 0.13
CA LYS A 126 3.01 -17.51 -1.08
C LYS A 126 2.33 -16.96 -2.35
N LEU A 127 1.03 -17.21 -2.52
CA LEU A 127 0.28 -16.70 -3.67
C LEU A 127 0.25 -15.17 -3.70
N VAL A 128 0.07 -14.53 -2.54
CA VAL A 128 0.12 -13.07 -2.44
C VAL A 128 1.51 -12.53 -2.79
N ASP A 129 2.57 -13.16 -2.29
CA ASP A 129 3.94 -12.73 -2.57
C ASP A 129 4.29 -12.89 -4.06
N GLU A 130 3.84 -13.98 -4.70
CA GLU A 130 3.99 -14.21 -6.13
C GLU A 130 3.22 -13.17 -6.95
N TYR A 131 1.97 -12.88 -6.61
CA TYR A 131 1.18 -11.82 -7.23
C TYR A 131 1.86 -10.44 -7.11
N LEU A 132 2.33 -10.08 -5.91
CA LEU A 132 3.02 -8.81 -5.67
C LEU A 132 4.34 -8.73 -6.44
N HIS A 133 5.04 -9.85 -6.60
CA HIS A 133 6.25 -9.91 -7.40
C HIS A 133 5.95 -9.70 -8.88
N ASN A 134 4.98 -10.43 -9.42
CA ASN A 134 4.58 -10.38 -10.83
C ASN A 134 4.06 -8.98 -11.21
N THR A 135 3.30 -8.34 -10.32
CA THR A 135 2.72 -7.00 -10.55
C THR A 135 3.69 -5.83 -10.27
N LYS A 136 4.87 -6.09 -9.68
CA LYS A 136 5.84 -5.03 -9.33
C LYS A 136 6.29 -4.23 -10.56
N LYS A 137 6.57 -4.93 -11.67
CA LYS A 137 7.02 -4.29 -12.92
C LYS A 137 5.94 -3.34 -13.45
N TYR A 138 4.70 -3.81 -13.50
CA TYR A 138 3.55 -3.01 -13.92
C TYR A 138 3.38 -1.75 -13.06
N ARG A 139 3.42 -1.90 -11.73
CA ARG A 139 3.32 -0.75 -10.81
C ARG A 139 4.40 0.29 -11.05
N SER A 140 5.64 -0.13 -11.33
CA SER A 140 6.74 0.78 -11.65
C SER A 140 6.49 1.52 -12.97
N VAL A 141 6.05 0.82 -14.01
CA VAL A 141 5.75 1.44 -15.31
C VAL A 141 4.58 2.42 -15.21
N LYS A 142 3.53 2.06 -14.44
CA LYS A 142 2.40 2.95 -14.19
C LYS A 142 2.82 4.22 -13.45
N ALA A 143 3.62 4.10 -12.38
CA ALA A 143 4.13 5.24 -11.64
C ALA A 143 4.99 6.18 -12.52
N GLU A 144 5.80 5.61 -13.42
CA GLU A 144 6.58 6.40 -14.38
C GLU A 144 5.67 7.11 -15.40
N ALA A 145 4.65 6.41 -15.92
CA ALA A 145 3.68 7.01 -16.82
C ALA A 145 2.92 8.17 -16.16
N ASP A 146 2.47 8.01 -14.91
CA ASP A 146 1.81 9.06 -14.13
C ASP A 146 2.75 10.24 -13.88
N HIS A 147 4.04 9.97 -13.65
CA HIS A 147 5.05 11.02 -13.51
C HIS A 147 5.25 11.81 -14.81
N GLN A 148 5.37 11.14 -15.95
CA GLN A 148 5.47 11.81 -17.25
C GLN A 148 4.20 12.61 -17.58
N GLN A 149 3.03 12.08 -17.24
CA GLN A 149 1.76 12.77 -17.42
C GLN A 149 1.73 14.12 -16.67
N ARG A 150 2.13 14.13 -15.39
CA ARG A 150 2.22 15.37 -14.60
C ARG A 150 3.20 16.39 -15.19
N ARG A 151 4.30 15.93 -15.79
CA ARG A 151 5.26 16.82 -16.46
C ARG A 151 4.64 17.48 -17.69
N VAL A 152 3.89 16.73 -18.49
CA VAL A 152 3.19 17.27 -19.66
C VAL A 152 2.13 18.29 -19.23
N GLU A 153 1.34 17.97 -18.21
CA GLU A 153 0.33 18.89 -17.65
C GLU A 153 0.97 20.19 -17.17
N TRP A 154 2.13 20.10 -16.51
CA TRP A 154 2.88 21.27 -16.08
C TRP A 154 3.39 22.13 -17.25
N VAL A 155 3.91 21.50 -18.32
CA VAL A 155 4.35 22.24 -19.52
C VAL A 155 3.17 22.95 -20.18
N ILE A 156 2.02 22.28 -20.32
CA ILE A 156 0.81 22.88 -20.88
C ILE A 156 0.36 24.07 -20.04
N PHE A 157 0.39 23.95 -18.71
CA PHE A 157 0.08 25.04 -17.80
C PHE A 157 1.01 26.25 -18.01
N GLU A 158 2.31 26.04 -18.15
CA GLU A 158 3.27 27.15 -18.35
C GLU A 158 3.11 27.80 -19.72
N ILE A 159 2.82 27.04 -20.78
CA ILE A 159 2.50 27.58 -22.11
C ILE A 159 1.28 28.50 -22.02
N ASN A 160 0.20 28.04 -21.38
CA ASN A 160 -1.03 28.83 -21.22
C ASN A 160 -0.79 30.14 -20.45
N LYS A 161 0.11 30.12 -19.46
CA LYS A 161 0.51 31.32 -18.71
C LYS A 161 1.27 32.31 -19.61
N ILE A 162 2.25 31.83 -20.39
CA ILE A 162 2.99 32.66 -21.35
C ILE A 162 2.04 33.28 -22.37
N GLU A 163 1.09 32.52 -22.91
CA GLU A 163 0.08 33.03 -23.84
C GLU A 163 -0.77 34.14 -23.23
N ALA A 164 -1.17 33.99 -21.96
CA ALA A 164 -1.95 35.01 -21.25
C ALA A 164 -1.15 36.30 -21.06
N GLU A 165 0.14 36.19 -20.70
CA GLU A 165 1.05 37.33 -20.58
C GLU A 165 1.25 38.05 -21.93
N GLN A 166 1.43 37.29 -23.02
CA GLN A 166 1.54 37.85 -24.37
C GLN A 166 0.26 38.58 -24.82
N LYS A 167 -0.93 37.99 -24.56
CA LYS A 167 -2.22 38.62 -24.85
C LYS A 167 -2.44 39.90 -24.04
N ALA A 168 -1.95 39.95 -22.81
CA ALA A 168 -2.00 41.15 -21.98
C ALA A 168 -1.05 42.25 -22.50
N ALA A 169 0.18 41.88 -22.89
CA ALA A 169 1.17 42.80 -23.44
C ALA A 169 0.76 43.39 -24.80
N GLY A 170 0.15 42.57 -25.69
CA GLY A 170 -0.26 42.98 -27.03
C GLY A 170 -1.39 44.02 -27.09
N LYS A 171 -2.19 44.16 -26.02
CA LYS A 171 -3.27 45.17 -25.94
C LYS A 171 -2.78 46.59 -25.63
N GLY A 172 -1.51 46.77 -25.24
CA GLY A 172 -0.96 48.06 -24.84
C GLY A 172 -0.28 48.88 -25.95
N SER A 173 -0.03 48.32 -27.14
CA SER A 173 0.78 48.99 -28.17
C SER A 173 -0.03 49.79 -29.21
N GLY A 174 -1.37 49.71 -29.17
CA GLY A 174 -2.25 50.27 -30.19
C GLY A 174 -3.15 51.41 -29.71
N SER A 175 -2.61 52.47 -29.10
CA SER A 175 -3.25 53.81 -29.08
C SER A 175 -2.39 54.79 -28.27
N GLY A 176 -1.50 55.52 -28.95
CA GLY A 176 -0.67 56.54 -28.32
C GLY A 176 0.02 57.43 -29.32
N GLY A 177 -0.73 57.86 -30.33
CA GLY A 177 -0.29 58.92 -31.23
C GLY A 177 0.21 60.15 -30.46
N THR A 178 1.37 60.62 -30.88
CA THR A 178 1.77 62.03 -30.91
C THR A 178 1.59 62.84 -29.62
N GLY A 179 2.56 62.75 -28.72
CA GLY A 179 2.69 63.66 -27.58
C GLY A 179 4.15 63.98 -27.26
N ARG A 180 4.88 64.53 -28.23
CA ARG A 180 6.29 64.97 -28.10
C ARG A 180 6.40 66.09 -27.05
N ARG A 181 6.52 65.75 -25.76
CA ARG A 181 6.89 66.68 -24.69
C ARG A 181 8.33 66.45 -24.24
N LYS A 182 9.19 67.37 -24.66
CA LYS A 182 10.60 67.56 -24.31
C LYS A 182 10.72 67.72 -22.79
N ARG A 183 11.21 66.71 -22.07
CA ARG A 183 11.57 66.83 -20.65
C ARG A 183 13.08 66.74 -20.45
N LYS A 184 13.58 67.73 -19.74
CA LYS A 184 14.97 68.05 -19.42
C LYS A 184 15.53 66.99 -18.46
N ARG A 185 16.65 66.38 -18.83
CA ARG A 185 17.45 65.48 -17.98
C ARG A 185 17.94 66.27 -16.75
N THR A 186 17.59 65.81 -15.56
CA THR A 186 18.35 66.10 -14.34
C THR A 186 18.93 64.79 -13.84
N SER A 187 20.24 64.68 -14.05
CA SER A 187 21.13 63.71 -13.42
C SER A 187 21.08 63.88 -11.91
N SER A 188 20.68 62.83 -11.19
CA SER A 188 20.92 62.70 -9.76
C SER A 188 21.39 61.29 -9.53
N MET A 189 22.70 61.18 -9.30
CA MET A 189 23.34 60.05 -8.66
C MET A 189 22.77 59.94 -7.25
N HIS A 190 22.25 58.78 -6.86
CA HIS A 190 22.40 58.28 -5.50
C HIS A 190 22.47 56.77 -5.55
N GLY A 191 23.69 56.27 -5.39
CA GLY A 191 23.93 54.88 -5.05
C GLY A 191 23.38 54.62 -3.65
N SER A 192 22.75 53.47 -3.49
CA SER A 192 22.57 52.85 -2.20
C SER A 192 22.83 51.37 -2.41
N GLU A 193 24.08 51.00 -2.16
CA GLU A 193 24.46 49.64 -1.80
C GLU A 193 23.64 49.27 -0.57
N ASN A 194 22.85 48.21 -0.67
CA ASN A 194 22.36 47.53 0.52
C ASN A 194 22.83 46.09 0.51
N SER A 195 23.70 45.83 1.47
CA SER A 195 24.51 44.65 1.67
C SER A 195 23.74 43.57 2.43
N GLY A 196 24.03 42.32 2.09
CA GLY A 196 24.24 41.26 3.08
C GLY A 196 23.02 40.68 3.80
N GLY A 197 22.31 39.76 3.14
CA GLY A 197 21.36 38.84 3.79
C GLY A 197 21.81 37.37 3.70
N ARG A 198 22.93 37.00 4.34
CA ARG A 198 23.44 35.61 4.36
C ARG A 198 22.84 34.86 5.57
N MET A 199 21.68 34.23 5.40
CA MET A 199 21.18 33.23 6.35
C MET A 199 21.45 31.81 5.84
N ARG A 200 22.51 31.19 6.36
CA ARG A 200 22.71 29.74 6.30
C ARG A 200 21.91 29.09 7.43
N ARG A 201 20.82 28.40 7.09
CA ARG A 201 20.14 27.48 8.02
C ARG A 201 20.81 26.12 7.95
N GLY A 202 21.26 25.63 9.10
CA GLY A 202 21.68 24.24 9.27
C GLY A 202 20.48 23.29 9.33
N ARG A 203 20.74 22.03 8.96
CA ARG A 203 19.99 20.82 9.30
C ARG A 203 21.05 19.70 9.31
N ARG A 204 21.39 19.13 10.47
CA ARG A 204 20.73 17.99 11.12
C ARG A 204 20.63 16.79 10.19
#